data_AF-A0A8T3BVL7-F1
#
_entry.id   AF-A0A8T3BVL7-F1
#
_cell.length_a   1.000
_cell.length_b   1.000
_cell.length_c   1.000
_cell.angle_alpha   90.00
_cell.angle_beta   90.00
_cell.angle_gamma   90.00
#
_symmetry.space_group_name_H-M   'P 1'
#
loop_
_entity.id
_entity.type
_entity.pdbx_description
1 polymer ?
#
loop_
_entity_poly.entity_id
_entity_poly.type
_entity_poly.pdbx_seq_one_letter_code
_entity_poly.pdbx_strand_id
1 'polypeptide(L)'
;MQCDLETHFSLNMDKSWITKAKWSRDYVNGVNNFIEFASRSKNLSGKILCPCKSCINRYFLSLKDVKDHLISKGFFPGYVVWNRHGEEHCIIDEYAINDASRGTPK
;
A
#
# COMPACT_ATOMS: atom_id res chain seq x y z
N MET A 1 3.29 -0.45 -23.87
CA MET A 1 2.11 -0.59 -22.98
C MET A 1 2.50 0.11 -21.71
N GLN A 2 2.14 1.39 -21.65
CA GLN A 2 2.69 2.39 -20.74
C GLN A 2 2.34 2.01 -19.30
N CYS A 3 3.31 2.02 -18.40
CA CYS A 3 3.04 2.16 -16.98
C CYS A 3 2.61 3.62 -16.76
N ASP A 4 1.35 3.81 -16.39
CA ASP A 4 0.74 5.12 -16.24
C ASP A 4 1.39 5.88 -15.06
N LEU A 5 1.27 7.21 -15.01
CA LEU A 5 1.81 8.01 -13.90
C LEU A 5 1.24 7.58 -12.53
N GLU A 6 0.06 6.95 -12.50
CA GLU A 6 -0.52 6.32 -11.31
C GLU A 6 0.28 5.09 -10.82
N THR A 7 0.89 4.37 -11.76
CA THR A 7 1.74 3.20 -11.52
C THR A 7 3.09 3.62 -10.93
N HIS A 8 3.63 4.78 -11.32
CA HIS A 8 4.86 5.35 -10.73
C HIS A 8 4.66 5.86 -9.29
N PHE A 9 3.41 6.20 -8.90
CA PHE A 9 3.07 6.59 -7.53
C PHE A 9 3.04 5.40 -6.55
N SER A 10 2.73 4.18 -7.04
CA SER A 10 2.67 2.97 -6.19
C SER A 10 4.04 2.50 -5.69
N LEU A 11 5.12 2.79 -6.40
CA LEU A 11 6.49 2.45 -5.95
C LEU A 11 6.98 3.30 -4.77
N ASN A 12 6.34 4.44 -4.49
CA ASN A 12 6.88 5.45 -3.58
C ASN A 12 6.02 5.73 -2.34
N MET A 13 5.08 4.83 -2.01
CA MET A 13 4.35 4.96 -0.76
C MET A 13 5.30 4.79 0.42
N ASP A 14 5.43 5.84 1.24
CA ASP A 14 6.18 5.78 2.50
C ASP A 14 5.53 4.73 3.42
N LYS A 15 6.34 3.74 3.82
CA LYS A 15 5.97 2.67 4.75
C LYS A 15 6.80 2.70 6.02
N SER A 16 7.66 3.71 6.19
CA SER A 16 8.48 3.90 7.40
C SER A 16 7.62 4.13 8.65
N TRP A 17 6.36 4.54 8.48
CA TRP A 17 5.39 4.69 9.55
C TRP A 17 5.00 3.37 10.23
N ILE A 18 5.12 2.21 9.57
CA ILE A 18 4.69 0.90 10.08
C ILE A 18 5.37 0.54 11.41
N THR A 19 6.61 0.99 11.61
CA THR A 19 7.42 0.71 12.81
C THR A 19 7.36 1.83 13.85
N LYS A 20 6.66 2.94 13.58
CA LYS A 20 6.52 4.06 14.52
C LYS A 20 5.58 3.68 15.67
N ALA A 21 5.64 4.46 16.75
CA ALA A 21 4.75 4.28 17.90
C ALA A 21 3.29 4.46 17.48
N LYS A 22 2.38 3.60 17.95
CA LYS A 22 0.96 3.59 17.51
C LYS A 22 0.21 4.89 17.79
N TRP A 23 0.62 5.63 18.81
CA TRP A 23 0.07 6.93 19.18
C TRP A 23 0.71 8.11 18.44
N SER A 24 1.73 7.86 17.62
CA SER A 24 2.35 8.93 16.84
C SER A 24 1.43 9.35 15.69
N ARG A 25 1.53 10.63 15.32
CA ARG A 25 0.81 11.17 14.17
C ARG A 25 1.18 10.44 12.88
N ASP A 26 2.45 10.11 12.70
CA ASP A 26 2.95 9.38 11.52
C ASP A 26 2.27 8.03 11.38
N TYR A 27 2.13 7.28 12.48
CA TYR A 27 1.48 5.97 12.46
C TYR A 27 -0.01 6.10 12.11
N VAL A 28 -0.72 7.04 12.75
CA VAL A 28 -2.16 7.25 12.49
C VAL A 28 -2.40 7.70 11.05
N ASN A 29 -1.58 8.61 10.53
CA ASN A 29 -1.66 9.06 9.14
C ASN A 29 -1.35 7.92 8.16
N GLY A 30 -0.31 7.14 8.43
CA GLY A 30 0.02 5.96 7.64
C GLY A 30 -1.11 4.93 7.60
N VAL A 31 -1.78 4.67 8.72
CA VAL A 31 -2.97 3.81 8.78
C VAL A 31 -4.11 4.38 7.93
N ASN A 32 -4.38 5.70 7.99
CA ASN A 32 -5.41 6.31 7.15
C ASN A 32 -5.10 6.15 5.66
N ASN A 33 -3.86 6.43 5.26
CA ASN A 33 -3.42 6.28 3.87
C ASN A 33 -3.51 4.81 3.41
N PHE A 34 -3.15 3.87 4.27
CA PHE A 34 -3.31 2.45 3.99
C PHE A 34 -4.79 2.07 3.77
N ILE A 35 -5.70 2.56 4.59
CA ILE A 35 -7.15 2.27 4.46
C ILE A 35 -7.71 2.82 3.15
N GLU A 36 -7.34 4.04 2.78
CA GLU A 36 -7.72 4.65 1.51
C GLU A 36 -7.20 3.81 0.33
N PHE A 37 -5.91 3.48 0.34
CA PHE A 37 -5.28 2.61 -0.64
C PHE A 37 -5.97 1.25 -0.75
N ALA A 38 -6.19 0.57 0.39
CA ALA A 38 -6.71 -0.78 0.45
C ALA A 38 -8.21 -0.84 0.06
N SER A 39 -8.92 0.29 0.08
CA SER A 39 -10.34 0.35 -0.25
C SER A 39 -10.66 -0.13 -1.68
N ARG A 40 -9.69 -0.11 -2.60
CA ARG A 40 -9.83 -0.67 -3.96
C ARG A 40 -9.76 -2.20 -4.04
N SER A 41 -9.28 -2.84 -2.98
CA SER A 41 -9.11 -4.31 -2.88
C SER A 41 -10.27 -5.03 -2.16
N LYS A 42 -11.42 -4.35 -2.03
CA LYS A 42 -12.60 -4.92 -1.38
C LYS A 42 -13.08 -6.16 -2.13
N ASN A 43 -13.45 -7.20 -1.39
CA ASN A 43 -14.19 -8.33 -1.92
C ASN A 43 -15.65 -7.96 -2.24
N LEU A 44 -16.42 -8.92 -2.74
CA LEU A 44 -17.85 -8.74 -3.09
C LEU A 44 -18.73 -8.26 -1.92
N SER A 45 -18.29 -8.49 -0.67
CA SER A 45 -18.98 -8.03 0.54
C SER A 45 -18.45 -6.70 1.07
N GLY A 46 -17.60 -5.99 0.32
CA GLY A 46 -17.03 -4.70 0.71
C GLY A 46 -15.93 -4.78 1.79
N LYS A 47 -15.37 -5.97 2.02
CA LYS A 47 -14.35 -6.23 3.07
C LYS A 47 -12.96 -6.38 2.48
N ILE A 48 -11.93 -6.05 3.26
CA ILE A 48 -10.51 -6.20 2.90
C ILE A 48 -9.80 -7.14 3.89
N LEU A 49 -8.66 -7.70 3.50
CA LEU A 49 -7.82 -8.46 4.40
C LEU A 49 -7.25 -7.55 5.50
N CYS A 50 -7.19 -8.05 6.73
CA CYS A 50 -6.66 -7.27 7.86
C CYS A 50 -5.16 -7.54 8.06
N PRO A 51 -4.26 -6.55 7.85
CA PRO A 51 -2.81 -6.72 8.03
C PRO A 51 -2.36 -6.46 9.47
N CYS A 52 -3.26 -6.43 10.46
CA CYS A 52 -2.84 -6.22 11.85
C CYS A 52 -2.02 -7.42 12.36
N LYS A 53 -1.22 -7.20 13.41
CA LYS A 53 -0.33 -8.23 14.00
C LYS A 53 -1.04 -9.53 14.39
N SER A 54 -2.33 -9.48 14.72
CA SER A 54 -3.10 -10.68 15.09
C SER A 54 -3.73 -11.38 13.89
N CYS A 55 -4.16 -10.61 12.88
CA CYS A 55 -4.86 -11.15 11.73
C CYS A 55 -3.92 -11.63 10.63
N ILE A 56 -2.79 -10.95 10.41
CA ILE A 56 -1.72 -11.31 9.46
C ILE A 56 -2.29 -11.64 8.07
N ASN A 57 -3.17 -10.77 7.56
CA ASN A 57 -3.84 -10.93 6.26
C ASN A 57 -4.66 -12.23 6.10
N ARG A 58 -5.21 -12.79 7.19
CA ARG A 58 -6.06 -14.00 7.12
C ARG A 58 -7.56 -13.72 7.12
N TYR A 59 -8.00 -12.60 7.68
CA TYR A 59 -9.44 -12.33 7.89
C TYR A 59 -9.89 -11.13 7.08
N PHE A 60 -11.01 -11.29 6.37
CA PHE A 60 -11.72 -10.22 5.70
C PHE A 60 -12.62 -9.46 6.68
N LEU A 61 -12.33 -8.18 6.89
CA LEU A 61 -13.08 -7.31 7.79
C LEU A 61 -13.50 -6.02 7.07
N SER A 62 -14.44 -5.28 7.65
CA SER A 62 -14.81 -3.97 7.10
C SER A 62 -13.62 -3.00 7.18
N LEU A 63 -13.60 -1.97 6.34
CA LEU A 63 -12.55 -0.93 6.40
C LEU A 63 -12.46 -0.30 7.79
N LYS A 64 -13.60 -0.08 8.45
CA LYS A 64 -13.66 0.43 9.82
C LYS A 64 -12.99 -0.54 10.80
N ASP A 65 -13.33 -1.82 10.75
CA ASP A 65 -12.76 -2.82 11.67
C ASP A 65 -11.26 -3.01 11.43
N VAL A 66 -10.81 -2.96 10.16
CA VAL A 66 -9.37 -2.99 9.85
C VAL A 66 -8.68 -1.78 10.44
N LYS A 67 -9.23 -0.57 10.26
CA LYS A 67 -8.67 0.65 10.86
C LYS A 67 -8.58 0.53 12.38
N ASP A 68 -9.66 0.12 13.03
CA ASP A 68 -9.73 -0.07 14.49
C ASP A 68 -8.69 -1.10 14.97
N HIS A 69 -8.51 -2.21 14.25
CA HIS A 69 -7.47 -3.19 14.52
C HIS A 69 -6.07 -2.63 14.32
N LEU A 70 -5.82 -1.83 13.29
CA LEU A 70 -4.50 -1.25 13.04
C LEU A 70 -4.11 -0.22 14.10
N ILE A 71 -5.07 0.57 14.61
CA ILE A 71 -4.84 1.50 15.71
C ILE A 71 -4.61 0.75 17.03
N SER A 72 -5.46 -0.23 17.35
CA SER A 72 -5.41 -0.92 18.65
C SER A 72 -4.30 -1.99 18.73
N LYS A 73 -4.18 -2.86 17.72
CA LYS A 73 -3.28 -4.03 17.71
C LYS A 73 -1.95 -3.76 17.01
N GLY A 74 -1.93 -2.79 16.11
CA GLY A 74 -0.74 -2.47 15.32
C GLY A 74 -0.71 -3.20 13.98
N PHE A 75 0.00 -2.61 13.02
CA PHE A 75 0.29 -3.18 11.71
C PHE A 75 1.34 -4.29 11.83
N PHE A 76 1.24 -5.34 11.02
CA PHE A 76 2.23 -6.40 10.96
C PHE A 76 3.51 -5.92 10.27
N PRO A 77 4.66 -5.78 10.96
CA PRO A 77 5.83 -5.10 10.40
C PRO A 77 6.46 -5.80 9.19
N GLY A 78 6.26 -7.11 9.03
CA GLY A 78 6.75 -7.86 7.87
C GLY A 78 5.95 -7.64 6.59
N TYR A 79 4.82 -6.93 6.65
CA TYR A 79 3.94 -6.71 5.49
C TYR A 79 4.18 -5.33 4.86
N VAL A 80 5.37 -5.17 4.28
CA VAL A 80 5.82 -3.92 3.62
C VAL A 80 5.53 -3.88 2.12
N VAL A 81 5.06 -4.98 1.53
CA VAL A 81 4.54 -5.00 0.16
C VAL A 81 3.06 -5.34 0.26
N TRP A 82 2.20 -4.40 -0.09
CA TRP A 82 0.75 -4.52 0.03
C TRP A 82 0.13 -5.29 -1.16
N ASN A 83 0.78 -6.38 -1.58
CA ASN A 83 0.38 -7.20 -2.73
C ASN A 83 -1.05 -7.75 -2.63
N ARG A 84 -1.48 -8.21 -1.45
CA ARG A 84 -2.87 -8.61 -1.15
C ARG A 84 -3.88 -7.47 -1.26
N HIS A 85 -3.41 -6.23 -1.42
CA HIS A 85 -4.22 -5.01 -1.55
C HIS A 85 -3.94 -4.25 -2.86
N GLY A 86 -3.26 -4.88 -3.82
CA GLY A 86 -3.03 -4.31 -5.16
C GLY A 86 -1.79 -3.42 -5.30
N GLU A 87 -0.81 -3.53 -4.38
CA GLU A 87 0.52 -2.97 -4.66
C GLU A 87 1.23 -3.86 -5.68
N GLU A 88 1.43 -3.32 -6.87
CA GLU A 88 2.19 -3.95 -7.94
C GLU A 88 3.67 -3.63 -7.79
N HIS A 89 4.53 -4.61 -8.11
CA HIS A 89 5.96 -4.36 -8.22
C HIS A 89 6.23 -3.84 -9.63
N CYS A 90 6.27 -2.53 -9.79
CA CYS A 90 6.71 -1.97 -11.06
C CYS A 90 8.22 -2.23 -11.16
N ILE A 91 8.61 -3.23 -11.98
CA ILE A 91 9.98 -3.33 -12.45
C ILE A 91 10.21 -2.06 -13.26
N ILE A 92 10.93 -1.10 -12.68
CA ILE A 92 11.54 -0.06 -13.50
C ILE A 92 12.58 -0.82 -14.32
N ASP A 93 12.24 -1.17 -15.56
CA ASP A 93 13.26 -1.60 -16.49
C ASP A 93 14.17 -0.38 -16.70
N GLU A 94 15.40 -0.43 -16.18
CA GLU A 94 16.39 0.65 -16.32
C GLU A 94 16.57 1.04 -17.81
N TYR A 95 16.22 0.16 -18.76
CA TYR A 95 16.19 0.46 -20.18
C TYR A 95 15.13 1.50 -20.60
N ALA A 96 13.97 1.56 -19.96
CA ALA A 96 12.88 2.46 -20.36
C ALA A 96 13.12 3.93 -20.01
N ILE A 97 13.88 4.20 -18.93
CA ILE A 97 14.26 5.57 -18.53
C ILE A 97 15.27 6.18 -19.53
N ASN A 98 16.14 5.34 -20.08
CA ASN A 98 17.17 5.76 -21.04
C ASN A 98 16.60 6.04 -22.45
N ASP A 99 15.39 5.59 -22.77
CA ASP A 99 14.71 5.85 -24.04
C ASP A 99 13.97 7.19 -24.05
N ALA A 100 13.28 7.53 -22.94
CA ALA A 100 12.59 8.82 -22.77
C ALA A 100 13.54 10.05 -22.79
N SER A 101 14.84 9.83 -22.59
CA SER A 101 15.89 10.85 -22.64
C SER A 101 16.37 11.16 -24.07
N ARG A 102 16.06 10.30 -25.06
CA ARG A 102 16.43 10.51 -26.46
C ARG A 102 15.30 11.23 -27.16
N GLY A 103 15.38 12.57 -27.16
CA GLY A 103 14.56 13.41 -28.01
C GLY A 103 14.52 12.89 -29.45
N THR A 104 13.34 13.00 -30.07
CA THR A 104 13.08 12.65 -31.47
C THR A 104 14.15 13.23 -32.40
N PRO A 105 14.86 12.43 -33.22
CA PRO A 105 15.62 12.95 -34.33
C PRO A 105 14.66 13.64 -35.32
N LYS A 106 15.05 14.82 -35.80
CA LYS A 106 14.36 15.60 -36.85
C LYS A 106 14.17 14.80 -38.14
#